data_AF-A0AA97NLY2-F1
#
_entry.id   AF-A0AA97NLY2-F1
#
_cell.length_a   1.000
_cell.length_b   1.000
_cell.length_c   1.000
_cell.angle_alpha   90.00
_cell.angle_beta   90.00
_cell.angle_gamma   90.00
#
_symmetry.space_group_name_H-M   'P 1'
#
loop_
_entity.id
_entity.type
_entity.pdbx_description
1 polymer ?
#
loop_
_entity_poly.entity_id
_entity_poly.type
_entity_poly.pdbx_seq_one_letter_code
_entity_poly.pdbx_strand_id
1 'polypeptide(L)'
;MTTNKTAFDYVVNHFFLPPKLPQGNDWTPSNRLTLQSALLAFIEKFRAFVVSRRYALVDSAASMIRRMVMAQDETGNINCDNFGKVLQEIGQSGPGEAVPLHVVSQNAGVFLTRHKDSVYIETFELALNSAVMESPGRLSRYFPG
;
A
#
# COMPACT_ATOMS: atom_id res chain seq x y z
N MET A 1 -11.83 28.90 -7.11
CA MET A 1 -10.58 28.65 -7.86
C MET A 1 -10.23 27.18 -7.70
N THR A 2 -10.48 26.39 -8.73
CA THR A 2 -10.03 24.99 -8.80
C THR A 2 -8.54 25.00 -9.12
N THR A 3 -7.70 24.94 -8.09
CA THR A 3 -6.27 24.66 -8.27
C THR A 3 -6.15 23.28 -8.91
N ASN A 4 -5.57 23.22 -10.11
CA ASN A 4 -5.16 21.97 -10.72
C ASN A 4 -4.20 21.27 -9.75
N LYS A 5 -4.68 20.24 -9.05
CA LYS A 5 -3.85 19.46 -8.14
C LYS A 5 -2.82 18.70 -8.98
N THR A 6 -1.55 18.82 -8.61
CA THR A 6 -0.47 18.10 -9.28
C THR A 6 -0.31 16.70 -8.69
N ALA A 7 0.37 15.81 -9.42
CA ALA A 7 0.74 14.50 -8.90
C ALA A 7 1.68 14.62 -7.67
N PHE A 8 2.45 15.70 -7.58
CA PHE A 8 3.25 16.02 -6.40
C PHE A 8 2.37 16.35 -5.18
N ASP A 9 1.32 17.16 -5.35
CA ASP A 9 0.37 17.45 -4.27
C ASP A 9 -0.29 16.16 -3.76
N TYR A 10 -0.62 15.24 -4.66
CA TYR A 10 -1.15 13.93 -4.27
C TYR A 10 -0.15 13.17 -3.38
N VAL A 11 1.11 13.03 -3.80
CA VAL A 11 2.16 12.39 -2.98
C VAL A 11 2.31 13.08 -1.62
N VAL A 12 2.34 14.42 -1.60
CA VAL A 12 2.48 15.17 -0.35
C VAL A 12 1.32 14.90 0.61
N ASN A 13 0.10 14.98 0.09
CA ASN A 13 -1.12 14.81 0.88
C ASN A 13 -1.26 13.37 1.42
N HIS A 14 -0.79 12.37 0.68
CA HIS A 14 -0.95 10.96 1.05
C HIS A 14 0.24 10.36 1.82
N PHE A 15 1.43 10.98 1.80
CA PHE A 15 2.57 10.55 2.63
C PHE A 15 2.76 11.35 3.91
N PHE A 16 2.70 12.68 3.82
CA PHE A 16 3.02 13.54 4.97
C PHE A 16 1.79 13.91 5.79
N LEU A 17 0.59 13.67 5.24
CA LEU A 17 -0.70 13.92 5.88
C LEU A 17 -0.77 15.33 6.53
N PRO A 18 -0.59 16.41 5.74
CA PRO A 18 -0.60 17.77 6.28
C PRO A 18 -1.95 18.09 6.95
N PRO A 19 -1.99 19.06 7.90
CA PRO A 19 -3.20 19.36 8.68
C PRO A 19 -4.47 19.64 7.86
N LYS A 20 -4.32 20.14 6.64
CA LYS A 20 -5.43 20.36 5.71
C LYS A 20 -5.28 19.45 4.50
N LEU A 21 -5.97 18.32 4.55
CA LEU A 21 -6.06 17.39 3.42
C LEU A 21 -7.07 17.87 2.38
N PRO A 22 -6.89 17.45 1.11
CA PRO A 22 -7.92 17.62 0.10
C PRO A 22 -9.23 16.98 0.55
N GLN A 23 -10.34 17.65 0.24
CA GLN A 23 -11.66 17.12 0.54
C GLN A 23 -12.15 16.26 -0.64
N GLY A 24 -12.83 15.16 -0.33
CA GLY A 24 -13.39 14.23 -1.32
C GLY A 24 -12.40 13.17 -1.82
N ASN A 25 -12.91 12.29 -2.67
CA ASN A 25 -12.11 11.24 -3.30
C ASN A 25 -11.27 11.83 -4.45
N ASP A 26 -9.94 11.76 -4.33
CA ASP A 26 -9.00 12.12 -5.41
C ASP A 26 -8.19 10.94 -5.95
N TRP A 27 -8.68 9.72 -5.69
CA TRP A 27 -8.17 8.50 -6.28
C TRP A 27 -8.28 8.53 -7.80
N THR A 28 -7.17 8.24 -8.46
CA THR A 28 -7.12 7.86 -9.88
C THR A 28 -6.02 6.81 -10.04
N PRO A 29 -6.09 5.93 -11.07
CA PRO A 29 -5.01 4.99 -11.36
C PRO A 29 -3.64 5.68 -11.50
N SER A 30 -3.60 6.86 -12.14
CA SER A 30 -2.37 7.64 -12.32
C SER A 30 -1.81 8.21 -11.02
N ASN A 31 -2.67 8.74 -10.13
CA ASN A 31 -2.25 9.24 -8.82
C ASN A 31 -1.73 8.10 -7.94
N ARG A 32 -2.42 6.96 -7.93
CA ARG A 32 -2.01 5.75 -7.21
C ARG A 32 -0.64 5.25 -7.70
N LEU A 33 -0.47 5.12 -9.01
CA LEU A 33 0.80 4.69 -9.59
C LEU A 33 1.93 5.65 -9.23
N THR A 34 1.66 6.96 -9.29
CA THR A 34 2.63 8.00 -8.90
C THR A 34 3.02 7.85 -7.43
N LEU A 35 2.04 7.65 -6.55
CA LEU A 35 2.24 7.45 -5.12
C LEU A 35 3.10 6.21 -4.85
N GLN A 36 2.75 5.06 -5.42
CA GLN A 36 3.50 3.81 -5.24
C GLN A 36 4.93 3.92 -5.77
N SER A 37 5.11 4.54 -6.94
CA SER A 37 6.43 4.77 -7.54
C SER A 37 7.29 5.70 -6.69
N ALA A 38 6.69 6.76 -6.16
CA ALA A 38 7.36 7.67 -5.23
C ALA A 38 7.75 6.93 -3.93
N LEU A 39 6.86 6.09 -3.38
CA LEU A 39 7.14 5.31 -2.17
C LEU A 39 8.35 4.41 -2.36
N LEU A 40 8.37 3.65 -3.47
CA LEU A 40 9.46 2.73 -3.79
C LEU A 40 10.77 3.49 -3.98
N ALA A 41 10.77 4.57 -4.75
CA ALA A 41 11.96 5.39 -4.96
C ALA A 41 12.47 6.03 -3.66
N PHE A 42 11.57 6.46 -2.77
CA PHE A 42 11.94 7.05 -1.48
C PHE A 42 12.54 6.04 -0.52
N ILE A 43 11.98 4.83 -0.42
CA ILE A 43 12.51 3.82 0.50
C ILE A 43 13.89 3.29 0.04
N GLU A 44 14.09 3.17 -1.27
CA GLU A 44 15.39 2.81 -1.84
C GLU A 44 16.45 3.88 -1.57
N LYS A 45 16.09 5.17 -1.73
CA LYS A 45 16.98 6.29 -1.38
C LYS A 45 17.20 6.41 0.12
N PHE A 46 16.17 6.12 0.93
CA PHE A 46 16.23 6.19 2.38
C PHE A 46 17.31 5.28 2.97
N ARG A 47 17.61 4.15 2.30
CA ARG A 47 18.68 3.23 2.68
C ARG A 47 20.02 3.93 2.91
N ALA A 48 20.37 4.95 2.12
CA ALA A 48 21.62 5.70 2.26
C ALA A 48 21.73 6.51 3.56
N PHE A 49 20.60 6.77 4.24
CA PHE A 49 20.51 7.52 5.49
C PHE A 49 20.41 6.61 6.72
N VAL A 50 20.45 5.29 6.54
CA VAL A 50 20.27 4.31 7.61
C VAL A 50 21.62 3.69 7.98
N VAL A 51 21.82 3.37 9.26
CA VAL A 51 23.01 2.64 9.71
C VAL A 51 23.06 1.23 9.12
N SER A 52 24.24 0.74 8.73
CA SER A 52 24.42 -0.52 8.00
C SER A 52 23.70 -1.74 8.60
N ARG A 53 23.68 -1.86 9.94
CA ARG A 53 22.97 -2.93 10.66
C ARG A 53 21.46 -2.99 10.40
N ARG A 54 20.86 -1.95 9.80
CA ARG A 54 19.43 -1.85 9.49
C ARG A 54 19.14 -1.92 7.99
N TYR A 55 20.14 -2.10 7.12
CA TYR A 55 19.92 -2.21 5.67
C TYR A 55 18.93 -3.32 5.32
N ALA A 56 19.06 -4.49 5.95
CA ALA A 56 18.14 -5.61 5.71
C ALA A 56 16.67 -5.25 5.98
N LEU A 57 16.39 -4.39 6.97
CA LEU A 57 15.02 -3.95 7.26
C LEU A 57 14.48 -3.03 6.16
N VAL A 58 15.31 -2.12 5.65
CA VAL A 58 14.93 -1.22 4.56
C VAL A 58 14.75 -2.01 3.27
N ASP A 59 15.66 -2.95 2.98
CA ASP A 59 15.63 -3.82 1.80
C ASP A 59 14.39 -4.73 1.81
N SER A 60 14.00 -5.23 2.99
CA SER A 60 12.78 -6.01 3.17
C SER A 60 11.52 -5.17 2.95
N ALA A 61 11.46 -3.96 3.53
CA ALA A 61 10.34 -3.05 3.32
C ALA A 61 10.20 -2.61 1.85
N ALA A 62 11.32 -2.34 1.17
CA ALA A 62 11.33 -2.04 -0.26
C ALA A 62 10.82 -3.23 -1.09
N SER A 63 11.24 -4.45 -0.73
CA SER A 63 10.78 -5.68 -1.38
C SER A 63 9.27 -5.90 -1.18
N MET A 64 8.72 -5.58 0.00
CA MET A 64 7.28 -5.63 0.25
C MET A 64 6.50 -4.67 -0.65
N ILE A 65 6.95 -3.43 -0.78
CA ILE A 65 6.31 -2.42 -1.67
C ILE A 65 6.40 -2.88 -3.12
N ARG A 66 7.56 -3.39 -3.56
CA ARG A 66 7.75 -3.92 -4.91
C ARG A 66 6.77 -5.05 -5.21
N ARG A 67 6.63 -6.02 -4.30
CA ARG A 67 5.69 -7.14 -4.46
C ARG A 67 4.22 -6.69 -4.47
N MET A 68 3.86 -5.71 -3.64
CA MET A 68 2.52 -5.11 -3.67
C MET A 68 2.20 -4.55 -5.06
N VAL A 69 3.13 -3.80 -5.66
CA VAL A 69 2.97 -3.22 -7.00
C VAL A 69 2.96 -4.31 -8.07
N MET A 70 3.86 -5.29 -7.99
CA MET A 70 3.94 -6.40 -8.94
C MET A 70 2.68 -7.26 -8.96
N ALA A 71 1.94 -7.37 -7.84
CA ALA A 71 0.69 -8.13 -7.77
C ALA A 71 -0.50 -7.43 -8.46
N GLN A 72 -0.35 -6.16 -8.86
CA GLN A 72 -1.44 -5.33 -9.38
C GLN A 72 -1.47 -5.29 -10.91
N ASP A 73 -2.61 -4.90 -11.48
CA ASP A 73 -2.75 -4.46 -12.87
C ASP A 73 -2.60 -2.93 -13.00
N GLU A 74 -2.78 -2.42 -14.22
CA GLU A 74 -2.70 -1.00 -14.55
C GLU A 74 -3.74 -0.13 -13.82
N THR A 75 -4.81 -0.74 -13.31
CA THR A 75 -5.86 -0.06 -12.53
C THR A 75 -5.60 -0.11 -11.03
N GLY A 76 -4.53 -0.80 -10.60
CA GLY A 76 -4.18 -0.97 -9.20
C GLY A 76 -4.95 -2.10 -8.49
N ASN A 77 -5.73 -2.88 -9.24
CA ASN A 77 -6.43 -4.06 -8.70
C ASN A 77 -5.50 -5.27 -8.71
N ILE A 78 -5.75 -6.24 -7.83
CA ILE A 78 -4.95 -7.46 -7.77
C ILE A 78 -5.24 -8.28 -9.04
N ASN A 79 -4.19 -8.60 -9.80
CA ASN A 79 -4.27 -9.46 -10.97
C ASN A 79 -3.80 -10.87 -10.62
N CYS A 80 -4.58 -11.89 -11.00
CA CYS A 80 -4.32 -13.28 -10.60
C CYS A 80 -2.97 -13.82 -11.09
N ASP A 81 -2.59 -13.56 -12.34
CA ASP A 81 -1.34 -14.07 -12.91
C ASP A 81 -0.13 -13.40 -12.28
N ASN A 82 -0.21 -12.08 -12.11
CA ASN A 82 0.79 -11.27 -11.44
C ASN A 82 0.96 -11.68 -9.97
N PHE A 83 -0.15 -11.87 -9.27
CA PHE A 83 -0.14 -12.36 -7.90
C PHE A 83 0.43 -13.77 -7.79
N GLY A 84 0.14 -14.66 -8.75
CA GLY A 84 0.75 -15.99 -8.82
C GLY A 84 2.28 -15.95 -8.88
N LYS A 85 2.85 -15.02 -9.67
CA LYS A 85 4.31 -14.80 -9.72
C LYS A 85 4.86 -14.30 -8.39
N VAL A 86 4.15 -13.38 -7.73
CA VAL A 86 4.52 -12.87 -6.41
C VAL A 86 4.47 -13.98 -5.33
N LEU A 87 3.48 -14.88 -5.40
CA LEU A 87 3.40 -16.05 -4.52
C LEU A 87 4.56 -17.04 -4.73
N GLN A 88 5.01 -17.21 -5.97
CA GLN A 88 6.21 -18.00 -6.27
C GLN A 88 7.48 -17.35 -5.71
N GLU A 89 7.63 -16.03 -5.88
CA GLU A 89 8.76 -15.27 -5.33
C GLU A 89 8.85 -15.37 -3.81
N ILE A 90 7.74 -15.16 -3.09
CA ILE A 90 7.74 -15.26 -1.62
C ILE A 90 7.95 -16.71 -1.13
N GLY A 91 7.53 -17.71 -1.92
CA GLY A 91 7.80 -19.12 -1.63
C GLY A 91 9.29 -19.48 -1.66
N GLN A 92 10.08 -18.72 -2.42
CA GLN A 92 11.55 -18.86 -2.54
C GLN A 92 12.31 -17.89 -1.62
N SER A 93 11.59 -17.00 -0.93
CA SER A 93 12.16 -15.97 -0.06
C SER A 93 12.40 -16.49 1.37
N GLY A 94 13.20 -15.75 2.15
CA GLY A 94 13.48 -16.09 3.54
C GLY A 94 12.29 -15.84 4.49
N PRO A 95 12.32 -16.42 5.71
CA PRO A 95 11.34 -16.09 6.75
C PRO A 95 11.33 -14.59 7.08
N GLY A 96 10.14 -14.03 7.33
CA GLY A 96 9.92 -12.62 7.61
C GLY A 96 9.60 -11.77 6.37
N GLU A 97 9.84 -12.29 5.17
CA GLU A 97 9.46 -11.62 3.93
C GLU A 97 7.94 -11.61 3.77
N ALA A 98 7.38 -10.51 3.27
CA ALA A 98 5.94 -10.33 3.19
C ALA A 98 5.46 -9.73 1.86
N VAL A 99 4.16 -9.93 1.60
CA VAL A 99 3.40 -9.34 0.51
C VAL A 99 2.17 -8.65 1.10
N PRO A 100 2.16 -7.31 1.15
CA PRO A 100 0.95 -6.57 1.45
C PRO A 100 0.09 -6.42 0.20
N LEU A 101 -1.22 -6.65 0.36
CA LEU A 101 -2.23 -6.51 -0.66
C LEU A 101 -3.30 -5.53 -0.19
N HIS A 102 -3.83 -4.75 -1.12
CA HIS A 102 -5.00 -3.91 -0.90
C HIS A 102 -6.14 -4.43 -1.78
N VAL A 103 -7.17 -4.99 -1.14
CA VAL A 103 -8.41 -5.43 -1.78
C VAL A 103 -9.39 -4.25 -1.78
N VAL A 104 -9.33 -3.45 -2.84
CA VAL A 104 -10.07 -2.18 -2.95
C VAL A 104 -11.58 -2.38 -2.78
N SER A 105 -12.14 -3.43 -3.38
CA SER A 105 -13.59 -3.73 -3.33
C SER A 105 -14.12 -4.04 -1.93
N GLN A 106 -13.25 -4.42 -0.99
CA GLN A 106 -13.60 -4.75 0.39
C GLN A 106 -13.05 -3.72 1.39
N ASN A 107 -12.33 -2.69 0.92
CA ASN A 107 -11.58 -1.77 1.78
C ASN A 107 -10.75 -2.55 2.84
N ALA A 108 -10.06 -3.59 2.37
CA ALA A 108 -9.35 -4.53 3.21
C ALA A 108 -7.87 -4.60 2.84
N GLY A 109 -7.02 -4.57 3.85
CA GLY A 109 -5.61 -4.95 3.74
C GLY A 109 -5.45 -6.44 4.00
N VAL A 110 -4.63 -7.11 3.20
CA VAL A 110 -4.21 -8.50 3.46
C VAL A 110 -2.70 -8.54 3.49
N PHE A 111 -2.13 -9.21 4.49
CA PHE A 111 -0.70 -9.40 4.64
C PHE A 111 -0.38 -10.89 4.53
N LEU A 112 0.46 -11.26 3.58
CA LEU A 112 1.00 -12.61 3.49
C LEU A 112 2.44 -12.59 3.97
N THR A 113 2.73 -13.25 5.08
CA THR A 113 4.07 -13.27 5.68
C THR A 113 4.65 -14.68 5.61
N ARG A 114 5.86 -14.80 5.07
CA ARG A 114 6.60 -16.06 5.01
C ARG A 114 7.14 -16.41 6.39
N HIS A 115 6.81 -17.61 6.85
CA HIS A 115 7.47 -18.27 7.97
C HIS A 115 8.32 -19.45 7.44
N LYS A 116 8.96 -20.22 8.34
CA LYS A 116 9.84 -21.32 7.92
C LYS A 116 9.17 -22.27 6.93
N ASP A 117 8.04 -22.86 7.35
CA ASP A 117 7.35 -23.92 6.60
C ASP A 117 5.90 -23.54 6.26
N SER A 118 5.51 -22.29 6.49
CA SER A 118 4.14 -21.82 6.33
C SER A 118 4.09 -20.38 5.84
N VAL A 119 2.91 -19.95 5.40
CA VAL A 119 2.60 -18.54 5.13
C VAL A 119 1.46 -18.15 6.06
N TYR A 120 1.64 -17.07 6.81
CA TYR A 120 0.57 -16.49 7.61
C TYR A 120 -0.18 -15.48 6.78
N ILE A 121 -1.50 -15.48 6.91
CA ILE A 121 -2.39 -14.56 6.22
C ILE A 121 -3.10 -13.75 7.29
N GLU A 122 -2.79 -12.47 7.35
CA GLU A 122 -3.40 -11.51 8.27
C GLU A 122 -4.30 -10.58 7.46
N THR A 123 -5.52 -10.34 7.96
CA THR A 123 -6.48 -9.47 7.28
C THR A 123 -6.86 -8.31 8.18
N PHE A 124 -6.94 -7.12 7.59
CA PHE A 124 -7.34 -5.88 8.25
C PHE A 124 -8.48 -5.30 7.43
N GLU A 125 -9.71 -5.61 7.82
CA GLU A 125 -10.89 -5.03 7.19
C GLU A 125 -11.28 -3.74 7.90
N LEU A 126 -11.63 -2.73 7.12
CA LEU A 126 -12.27 -1.54 7.64
C LEU A 126 -13.72 -1.52 7.16
N ALA A 127 -14.60 -2.07 7.99
CA ALA A 127 -16.00 -2.35 7.66
C ALA A 127 -16.73 -1.16 7.04
N LEU A 128 -17.21 -1.34 5.81
CA LEU A 128 -18.06 -0.40 5.05
C LEU A 128 -19.54 -0.54 5.42
N ASN A 129 -19.86 -0.70 6.70
CA ASN A 129 -21.25 -0.87 7.10
C ASN A 129 -22.00 0.45 6.91
N SER A 130 -22.85 0.56 5.89
CA SER A 130 -23.76 1.70 5.69
C SER A 130 -24.57 1.97 6.96
N ALA A 131 -25.07 0.92 7.61
CA ALA A 131 -25.77 0.99 8.89
C ALA A 131 -24.92 1.59 10.04
N VAL A 132 -23.59 1.52 9.96
CA VAL A 132 -22.64 2.08 10.94
C VAL A 132 -22.17 3.48 10.52
N MET A 133 -22.08 3.76 9.22
CA MET A 133 -21.68 5.05 8.64
C MET A 133 -22.81 6.09 8.69
N GLU A 134 -24.08 5.66 8.73
CA GLU A 134 -25.26 6.52 8.90
C GLU A 134 -25.50 6.96 10.35
N SER A 135 -24.72 6.45 11.32
CA SER A 135 -24.81 6.86 12.71
C SER A 135 -24.30 8.31 12.87
N PRO A 136 -25.13 9.25 13.37
CA PRO A 136 -24.72 10.65 13.54
C PRO A 136 -23.48 10.76 14.45
N GLY A 137 -22.44 11.45 13.97
CA GLY A 137 -21.24 11.77 14.76
C GLY A 137 -20.05 10.82 14.61
N ARG A 138 -20.10 9.82 13.72
CA ARG A 138 -18.96 8.92 13.47
C ARG A 138 -18.09 9.38 12.30
N LEU A 139 -16.77 9.26 12.48
CA LEU A 139 -15.76 9.61 11.48
C LEU A 139 -15.81 8.61 10.31
N SER A 140 -16.01 9.09 9.07
CA SER A 140 -15.74 8.27 7.88
C SER A 140 -14.27 7.86 7.89
N ARG A 141 -14.01 6.56 7.90
CA ARG A 141 -12.66 6.00 7.81
C ARG A 141 -12.59 5.26 6.48
N TYR A 142 -11.56 5.55 5.71
CA TYR A 142 -11.17 4.81 4.51
C TYR A 142 -9.68 4.52 4.67
N PHE A 143 -9.22 3.35 4.22
CA PHE A 143 -7.79 3.25 3.96
C PHE A 143 -7.46 4.28 2.87
N PRO A 144 -6.38 5.07 3.00
CA PRO A 144 -6.00 6.02 1.96
C PRO A 144 -5.82 5.26 0.64
N GLY A 145 -6.68 5.61 -0.31
CA GLY A 145 -6.92 4.98 -1.60
C GLY A 145 -7.74 5.95 -2.39
#